data_AF-A0AAD2JGR2-F1
#
_entry.id   AF-A0AAD2JGR2-F1
#
_cell.length_a   1.000
_cell.length_b   1.000
_cell.length_c   1.000
_cell.angle_alpha   90.00
_cell.angle_beta   90.00
_cell.angle_gamma   90.00
#
_symmetry.space_group_name_H-M   'P 1'
#
loop_
_entity.id
_entity.type
_entity.pdbx_description
1 polymer ?
#
loop_
_entity_poly.entity_id
_entity_poly.type
_entity_poly.pdbx_seq_one_letter_code
_entity_poly.pdbx_strand_id
1 'polypeptide(L)'
;MFETSENDDFNVHIEIGDSTDGKFLDEIKAKYPHVDIFLDDGGHTMEQQMFTIKHMLPHVQSQGVYMCEDLATSWLKKFGGLPNEHVSNSPEFLKHTMVGLVHQTMDWLLASSVSGKSIITRPDLDQVADDVFDSSWWKVIPSQVKHIHYYNQIVVYEKGVTYKPSPYRTIGKQIPYKESGTYDSLDWTIIMEKLDSIFGESLLS
;
A
#
# COMPACT_ATOMS: atom_id res chain seq x y z
N MET A 1 -12.08 23.50 -9.58
CA MET A 1 -12.15 23.29 -11.04
C MET A 1 -10.73 23.04 -11.48
N PHE A 2 -10.39 21.77 -11.61
CA PHE A 2 -9.07 21.31 -12.05
C PHE A 2 -9.03 21.28 -13.56
N GLU A 3 -7.83 21.30 -14.11
CA GLU A 3 -7.62 21.25 -15.56
C GLU A 3 -7.54 19.78 -15.98
N THR A 4 -8.30 19.43 -17.01
CA THR A 4 -8.35 18.09 -17.60
C THR A 4 -7.90 18.17 -19.05
N SER A 5 -7.04 17.24 -19.48
CA SER A 5 -6.73 17.04 -20.89
C SER A 5 -6.87 15.57 -21.25
N GLU A 6 -7.41 15.30 -22.44
CA GLU A 6 -7.68 13.95 -22.94
C GLU A 6 -6.83 13.68 -24.18
N ASN A 7 -6.26 12.47 -24.26
CA ASN A 7 -5.69 11.93 -25.48
C ASN A 7 -6.45 10.66 -25.85
N ASP A 8 -7.41 10.81 -26.75
CA ASP A 8 -8.35 9.76 -27.18
C ASP A 8 -7.66 8.59 -27.90
N ASP A 9 -6.46 8.79 -28.44
CA ASP A 9 -5.73 7.74 -29.16
C ASP A 9 -5.18 6.66 -28.22
N PHE A 10 -5.05 6.94 -26.91
CA PHE A 10 -4.46 6.04 -25.92
C PHE A 10 -5.36 5.74 -24.71
N ASN A 11 -6.61 6.23 -24.67
CA ASN A 11 -7.48 6.21 -23.48
C ASN A 11 -6.76 6.78 -22.23
N VAL A 12 -6.06 7.89 -22.41
CA VAL A 12 -5.34 8.58 -21.33
C VAL A 12 -6.09 9.87 -20.97
N HIS A 13 -6.49 9.96 -19.70
CA HIS A 13 -7.05 11.17 -19.11
C HIS A 13 -6.03 11.74 -18.12
N ILE A 14 -5.78 13.04 -18.20
CA ILE A 14 -4.87 13.75 -17.31
C ILE A 14 -5.69 14.67 -16.43
N GLU A 15 -5.54 14.51 -15.11
CA GLU A 15 -6.13 15.39 -14.10
C GLU A 15 -5.01 16.15 -13.38
N ILE A 16 -5.09 17.48 -13.36
CA ILE A 16 -4.08 18.32 -12.72
C ILE A 16 -4.55 18.72 -11.33
N GLY A 17 -3.91 18.23 -10.28
CA GLY A 17 -4.20 18.58 -8.89
C GLY A 17 -3.12 18.14 -7.90
N ASP A 18 -3.34 18.46 -6.63
CA ASP A 18 -2.43 18.12 -5.53
C ASP A 18 -2.89 16.83 -4.85
N SER A 19 -2.03 15.81 -4.81
CA SER A 19 -2.33 14.53 -4.16
C SER A 19 -2.49 14.63 -2.64
N THR A 20 -2.15 15.77 -2.03
CA THR A 20 -2.43 16.09 -0.61
C THR A 20 -3.71 16.89 -0.39
N ASP A 21 -4.43 17.28 -1.45
CA ASP A 21 -5.74 17.93 -1.32
C ASP A 21 -6.86 16.88 -1.27
N GLY A 22 -7.46 16.71 -0.09
CA GLY A 22 -8.60 15.81 0.10
C GLY A 22 -9.78 16.11 -0.83
N LYS A 23 -10.03 17.38 -1.16
CA LYS A 23 -11.11 17.74 -2.10
C LYS A 23 -10.80 17.25 -3.51
N PHE A 24 -9.56 17.41 -3.95
CA PHE A 24 -9.11 16.88 -5.24
C PHE A 24 -9.28 15.37 -5.29
N LEU A 25 -8.80 14.65 -4.26
CA LEU A 25 -8.96 13.19 -4.22
C LEU A 25 -10.43 12.75 -4.19
N ASP A 26 -11.30 13.48 -3.50
CA ASP A 26 -12.74 13.16 -3.49
C ASP A 26 -13.41 13.41 -4.85
N GLU A 27 -13.00 14.46 -5.58
CA GLU A 27 -13.42 14.68 -6.97
C GLU A 27 -12.91 13.55 -7.89
N ILE A 28 -11.66 13.12 -7.73
CA ILE A 28 -11.09 11.97 -8.45
C ILE A 28 -11.88 10.69 -8.17
N LYS A 29 -12.20 10.40 -6.92
CA LYS A 29 -13.01 9.22 -6.54
C LYS A 29 -14.41 9.26 -7.13
N ALA A 30 -15.02 10.45 -7.19
CA ALA A 30 -16.35 10.63 -7.78
C ALA A 30 -16.32 10.45 -9.31
N LYS A 31 -15.27 10.96 -9.97
CA LYS A 31 -15.07 10.83 -11.42
C LYS A 31 -14.72 9.40 -11.84
N TYR A 32 -13.87 8.73 -11.07
CA TYR A 32 -13.40 7.36 -11.27
C TYR A 32 -13.82 6.47 -10.10
N PRO A 33 -15.10 6.06 -10.03
CA PRO A 33 -15.61 5.26 -8.91
C PRO A 33 -15.03 3.84 -8.85
N HIS A 34 -14.43 3.39 -9.96
CA HIS A 34 -13.85 2.06 -10.10
C HIS A 34 -12.37 2.18 -10.41
N VAL A 35 -11.51 1.72 -9.49
CA VAL A 35 -10.05 1.73 -9.61
C VAL A 35 -9.50 0.34 -9.33
N ASP A 36 -9.15 -0.40 -10.37
CA ASP A 36 -8.55 -1.74 -10.25
C ASP A 36 -7.10 -1.67 -9.78
N ILE A 37 -6.35 -0.68 -10.28
CA ILE A 37 -4.93 -0.48 -9.95
C ILE A 37 -4.71 0.99 -9.63
N PHE A 38 -4.06 1.26 -8.49
CA PHE A 38 -3.59 2.58 -8.10
C PHE A 38 -2.08 2.54 -7.88
N LEU A 39 -1.33 3.42 -8.55
CA LEU A 39 0.12 3.56 -8.41
C LEU A 39 0.44 4.95 -7.87
N ASP A 40 1.06 5.02 -6.70
CA ASP A 40 1.62 6.23 -6.12
C ASP A 40 3.11 6.34 -6.49
N ASP A 41 3.36 7.07 -7.58
CA ASP A 41 4.67 7.46 -8.10
C ASP A 41 4.74 9.01 -8.22
N GLY A 42 4.26 9.70 -7.18
CA GLY A 42 4.06 11.15 -7.17
C GLY A 42 5.28 11.98 -6.74
N GLY A 43 5.10 12.96 -5.85
CA GLY A 43 6.22 13.81 -5.39
C GLY A 43 7.12 13.19 -4.32
N HIS A 44 6.78 11.97 -3.86
CA HIS A 44 7.52 11.14 -2.90
C HIS A 44 7.83 11.79 -1.53
N THR A 45 7.19 12.91 -1.19
CA THR A 45 7.27 13.42 0.18
C THR A 45 6.49 12.49 1.12
N MET A 46 6.95 12.39 2.38
CA MET A 46 6.29 11.53 3.37
C MET A 46 4.83 11.95 3.60
N GLU A 47 4.56 13.25 3.58
CA GLU A 47 3.19 13.79 3.65
C GLU A 47 2.35 13.30 2.47
N GLN A 48 2.84 13.43 1.23
CA GLN A 48 2.15 12.96 0.04
C GLN A 48 1.87 11.46 0.08
N GLN A 49 2.89 10.62 0.24
CA GLN A 49 2.72 9.16 0.19
C GLN A 49 1.78 8.68 1.30
N MET A 50 1.95 9.20 2.53
CA MET A 50 1.09 8.85 3.64
C MET A 50 -0.33 9.39 3.47
N PHE A 51 -0.53 10.55 2.85
CA PHE A 51 -1.87 11.08 2.59
C PHE A 51 -2.57 10.26 1.52
N THR A 52 -1.89 9.97 0.40
CA THR A 52 -2.43 9.21 -0.73
C THR A 52 -2.87 7.82 -0.31
N ILE A 53 -2.04 7.03 0.39
CA ILE A 53 -2.42 5.67 0.79
C ILE A 53 -3.64 5.67 1.71
N LYS A 54 -3.75 6.64 2.63
CA LYS A 54 -4.89 6.78 3.55
C LYS A 54 -6.19 7.04 2.83
N HIS A 55 -6.15 7.79 1.73
CA HIS A 55 -7.34 8.21 1.00
C HIS A 55 -7.71 7.26 -0.14
N MET A 56 -6.72 6.68 -0.82
CA MET A 56 -6.93 5.94 -2.06
C MET A 56 -6.93 4.43 -1.88
N LEU A 57 -6.17 3.86 -0.92
CA LEU A 57 -6.25 2.43 -0.65
C LEU A 57 -7.68 1.95 -0.33
N PRO A 58 -8.52 2.67 0.44
CA PRO A 58 -9.92 2.28 0.65
C PRO A 58 -10.75 2.29 -0.63
N HIS A 59 -10.41 3.16 -1.59
CA HIS A 59 -11.14 3.38 -2.84
C HIS A 59 -10.81 2.34 -3.92
N VAL A 60 -9.58 1.79 -3.91
CA VAL A 60 -9.19 0.69 -4.81
C VAL A 60 -10.17 -0.48 -4.64
N GLN A 61 -10.48 -1.16 -5.72
CA GLN A 61 -11.48 -2.24 -5.74
C GLN A 61 -11.10 -3.42 -4.85
N SER A 62 -12.09 -4.21 -4.45
CA SER A 62 -11.88 -5.33 -3.50
C SER A 62 -10.93 -6.41 -4.01
N GLN A 63 -10.69 -6.51 -5.31
CA GLN A 63 -9.69 -7.40 -5.93
C GLN A 63 -8.58 -6.61 -6.64
N GLY A 64 -8.50 -5.31 -6.36
CA GLY A 64 -7.54 -4.41 -6.96
C GLY A 64 -6.22 -4.36 -6.21
N VAL A 65 -5.34 -3.48 -6.67
CA VAL A 65 -3.98 -3.34 -6.15
C VAL A 65 -3.66 -1.87 -5.91
N TYR A 66 -3.11 -1.56 -4.74
CA TYR A 66 -2.47 -0.27 -4.48
C TYR A 66 -0.96 -0.47 -4.41
N MET A 67 -0.20 0.39 -5.07
CA MET A 67 1.25 0.36 -5.10
C MET A 67 1.82 1.72 -4.74
N CYS A 68 2.98 1.74 -4.09
CA CYS A 68 3.72 2.96 -3.79
C CYS A 68 5.21 2.73 -4.05
N GLU A 69 5.81 3.60 -4.86
CA GLU A 69 7.22 3.57 -5.24
C GLU A 69 8.09 4.51 -4.38
N ASP A 70 9.40 4.52 -4.65
CA ASP A 70 10.38 5.42 -4.04
C ASP A 70 10.42 5.43 -2.50
N LEU A 71 10.32 4.25 -1.90
CA LEU A 71 10.34 4.07 -0.44
C LEU A 71 11.62 4.59 0.23
N ALA A 72 12.76 4.66 -0.48
CA ALA A 72 14.02 5.18 0.04
C ALA A 72 13.93 6.66 0.49
N THR A 73 12.94 7.41 -0.01
CA THR A 73 12.67 8.78 0.44
C THR A 73 12.32 8.87 1.92
N SER A 74 11.91 7.75 2.54
CA SER A 74 11.73 7.61 3.99
C SER A 74 12.99 7.94 4.80
N TRP A 75 14.18 7.88 4.21
CA TRP A 75 15.44 8.23 4.86
C TRP A 75 16.04 9.58 4.41
N LEU A 76 15.31 10.35 3.60
CA LEU A 76 15.80 11.60 3.01
C LEU A 76 15.09 12.82 3.59
N LYS A 77 15.80 13.65 4.36
CA LYS A 77 15.29 14.89 4.98
C LYS A 77 14.57 15.81 3.99
N LYS A 78 15.06 15.89 2.74
CA LYS A 78 14.47 16.75 1.68
C LYS A 78 13.03 16.36 1.31
N PHE A 79 12.63 15.11 1.61
CA PHE A 79 11.28 14.58 1.38
C PHE A 79 10.47 14.44 2.68
N GLY A 80 10.96 14.98 3.81
CA GLY A 80 10.36 14.79 5.13
C GLY A 80 10.72 13.45 5.79
N GLY A 81 11.61 12.65 5.19
CA GLY A 81 12.11 11.41 5.76
C GLY A 81 13.13 11.64 6.88
N LEU A 82 13.41 10.57 7.65
CA LEU A 82 14.34 10.58 8.77
C LEU A 82 15.58 9.73 8.46
N PRO A 83 16.79 10.31 8.38
CA PRO A 83 17.99 9.56 8.01
C PRO A 83 18.37 8.50 9.04
N ASN A 84 19.15 7.51 8.59
CA ASN A 84 19.62 6.35 9.37
C ASN A 84 20.37 6.68 10.68
N GLU A 85 20.78 7.92 10.90
CA GLU A 85 21.32 8.38 12.19
C GLU A 85 20.26 8.33 13.32
N HIS A 86 18.98 8.31 12.96
CA HIS A 86 17.88 7.89 13.81
C HIS A 86 17.68 6.39 13.60
N VAL A 87 17.73 5.61 14.69
CA VAL A 87 17.44 4.17 14.65
C VAL A 87 16.13 3.97 13.88
N SER A 88 16.16 3.19 12.80
CA SER A 88 15.01 2.94 11.90
C SER A 88 13.77 2.37 12.61
N ASN A 89 13.92 1.98 13.89
CA ASN A 89 12.85 1.51 14.77
C ASN A 89 12.43 2.58 15.80
N SER A 90 12.83 3.84 15.62
CA SER A 90 12.39 4.93 16.50
C SER A 90 10.90 5.20 16.30
N PRO A 91 10.16 5.57 17.37
CA PRO A 91 8.75 5.94 17.28
C PRO A 91 8.49 7.01 16.22
N GLU A 92 9.41 7.96 16.07
CA GLU A 92 9.35 9.03 15.09
C GLU A 92 9.43 8.50 13.66
N PHE A 93 10.36 7.59 13.36
CA PHE A 93 10.48 6.97 12.03
C PHE A 93 9.22 6.18 11.67
N LEU A 94 8.74 5.36 12.61
CA LEU A 94 7.53 4.56 12.41
C LEU A 94 6.29 5.43 12.18
N LYS A 95 6.19 6.58 12.85
CA LYS A 95 5.03 7.47 12.78
C LYS A 95 5.03 8.41 11.57
N HIS A 96 6.20 8.79 11.06
CA HIS A 96 6.33 9.91 10.11
C HIS A 96 6.91 9.52 8.74
N THR A 97 7.13 8.24 8.47
CA THR A 97 7.67 7.79 7.18
C THR A 97 6.77 6.76 6.51
N MET A 98 6.85 6.68 5.18
CA MET A 98 6.10 5.69 4.40
C MET A 98 6.54 4.27 4.74
N VAL A 99 7.85 4.01 4.83
CA VAL A 99 8.35 2.71 5.29
C VAL A 99 7.87 2.40 6.72
N GLY A 100 7.88 3.38 7.61
CA GLY A 100 7.32 3.24 8.96
C GLY A 100 5.84 2.80 8.97
N LEU A 101 5.03 3.43 8.11
CA LEU A 101 3.63 3.05 7.91
C LEU A 101 3.50 1.63 7.35
N VAL A 102 4.34 1.24 6.38
CA VAL A 102 4.33 -0.13 5.83
C VAL A 102 4.64 -1.17 6.92
N HIS A 103 5.67 -0.94 7.73
CA HIS A 103 6.00 -1.79 8.88
C HIS A 103 4.79 -1.95 9.83
N GLN A 104 4.15 -0.84 10.17
CA GLN A 104 2.95 -0.82 10.99
C GLN A 104 1.78 -1.63 10.37
N THR A 105 1.60 -1.57 9.05
CA THR A 105 0.57 -2.38 8.37
C THR A 105 0.90 -3.89 8.38
N MET A 106 2.18 -4.26 8.32
CA MET A 106 2.61 -5.66 8.42
C MET A 106 2.41 -6.22 9.83
N ASP A 107 2.77 -5.45 10.86
CA ASP A 107 2.52 -5.82 12.27
C ASP A 107 1.03 -6.09 12.53
N TRP A 108 0.17 -5.32 11.87
CA TRP A 108 -1.28 -5.48 11.95
C TRP A 108 -1.80 -6.75 11.27
N LEU A 109 -1.30 -7.10 10.08
CA LEU A 109 -1.66 -8.36 9.40
C LEU A 109 -1.33 -9.60 10.25
N LEU A 110 -0.29 -9.51 11.09
CA LEU A 110 0.11 -10.58 12.01
C LEU A 110 -0.74 -10.65 13.29
N ALA A 111 -1.73 -9.74 13.44
CA ALA A 111 -2.87 -9.80 14.35
C ALA A 111 -2.59 -10.31 15.78
N SER A 112 -1.44 -9.96 16.37
CA SER A 112 -1.10 -10.40 17.72
C SER A 112 0.01 -9.62 18.43
N SER A 113 0.67 -8.68 17.73
CA SER A 113 1.86 -8.02 18.27
C SER A 113 1.86 -6.52 17.99
N VAL A 114 0.91 -5.78 18.57
CA VAL A 114 1.23 -4.40 18.92
C VAL A 114 2.24 -4.49 20.06
N SER A 115 3.40 -3.84 19.92
CA SER A 115 4.46 -3.88 20.94
C SER A 115 3.87 -3.62 22.34
N GLY A 116 3.88 -4.64 23.19
CA GLY A 116 3.39 -4.58 24.58
C GLY A 116 1.92 -4.95 24.85
N LYS A 117 1.09 -5.30 23.85
CA LYS A 117 -0.32 -5.71 24.06
C LYS A 117 -0.70 -6.98 23.27
N SER A 118 -1.29 -7.97 23.94
CA SER A 118 -1.93 -9.13 23.28
C SER A 118 -3.38 -8.77 22.98
N ILE A 119 -3.76 -8.79 21.70
CA ILE A 119 -5.15 -8.66 21.27
C ILE A 119 -5.77 -10.06 21.36
N ILE A 120 -6.86 -10.25 22.12
CA ILE A 120 -7.47 -11.58 22.33
C ILE A 120 -8.89 -11.63 21.76
N THR A 121 -9.57 -10.49 21.64
CA THR A 121 -10.97 -10.44 21.17
C THR A 121 -11.23 -9.35 20.11
N ARG A 122 -12.33 -9.50 19.35
CA ARG A 122 -12.75 -8.55 18.30
C ARG A 122 -13.09 -7.13 18.80
N PRO A 123 -13.72 -6.93 19.97
CA PRO A 123 -13.91 -5.59 20.55
C PRO A 123 -12.59 -4.86 20.83
N ASP A 124 -11.54 -5.59 21.19
CA ASP A 124 -10.22 -5.01 21.45
C ASP A 124 -9.55 -4.51 20.16
N LEU A 125 -9.83 -5.11 18.99
CA LEU A 125 -9.23 -4.72 17.71
C LEU A 125 -9.61 -3.30 17.30
N ASP A 126 -10.89 -2.93 17.44
CA ASP A 126 -11.36 -1.62 17.01
C ASP A 126 -10.81 -0.53 17.96
N GLN A 127 -10.74 -0.81 19.27
CA GLN A 127 -10.12 0.06 20.27
C GLN A 127 -8.60 0.18 20.08
N VAL A 128 -7.89 -0.93 19.78
CA VAL A 128 -6.44 -0.91 19.52
C VAL A 128 -6.14 -0.17 18.21
N ALA A 129 -6.99 -0.29 17.19
CA ALA A 129 -6.86 0.49 15.95
C ALA A 129 -6.92 2.00 16.26
N ASP A 130 -7.85 2.40 17.13
CA ASP A 130 -8.01 3.79 17.56
C ASP A 130 -6.83 4.25 18.47
N ASP A 131 -6.41 3.42 19.42
CA ASP A 131 -5.34 3.75 20.40
C ASP A 131 -3.93 3.80 19.78
N VAL A 132 -3.62 2.90 18.85
CA VAL A 132 -2.25 2.71 18.33
C VAL A 132 -2.01 3.57 17.09
N PHE A 133 -3.04 3.73 16.27
CA PHE A 133 -2.88 4.35 14.96
C PHE A 133 -3.62 5.67 14.79
N ASP A 134 -4.39 6.09 15.80
CA ASP A 134 -5.05 7.40 15.90
C ASP A 134 -5.85 7.75 14.63
N SER A 135 -6.39 6.74 13.94
CA SER A 135 -7.08 6.96 12.68
C SER A 135 -7.95 5.79 12.22
N SER A 136 -9.17 6.13 11.79
CA SER A 136 -10.18 5.16 11.36
C SER A 136 -9.83 4.44 10.06
N TRP A 137 -8.97 5.00 9.21
CA TRP A 137 -8.61 4.37 7.93
C TRP A 137 -7.90 3.03 8.14
N TRP A 138 -7.16 2.84 9.24
CA TRP A 138 -6.47 1.58 9.55
C TRP A 138 -7.42 0.39 9.70
N LYS A 139 -8.70 0.63 10.02
CA LYS A 139 -9.74 -0.41 10.10
C LYS A 139 -10.00 -1.08 8.75
N VAL A 140 -9.59 -0.46 7.64
CA VAL A 140 -9.70 -1.04 6.30
C VAL A 140 -8.65 -2.11 6.03
N ILE A 141 -7.44 -1.99 6.58
CA ILE A 141 -6.34 -2.93 6.35
C ILE A 141 -6.74 -4.38 6.65
N PRO A 142 -7.24 -4.73 7.85
CA PRO A 142 -7.55 -6.12 8.18
C PRO A 142 -8.78 -6.66 7.44
N SER A 143 -9.60 -5.79 6.84
CA SER A 143 -10.85 -6.16 6.17
C SER A 143 -10.77 -6.11 4.65
N GLN A 144 -9.72 -5.50 4.09
CA GLN A 144 -9.59 -5.25 2.66
C GLN A 144 -8.23 -5.63 2.07
N VAL A 145 -7.17 -5.76 2.87
CA VAL A 145 -5.82 -6.09 2.39
C VAL A 145 -5.54 -7.55 2.65
N LYS A 146 -5.33 -8.30 1.57
CA LYS A 146 -5.08 -9.75 1.59
C LYS A 146 -3.59 -10.06 1.68
N HIS A 147 -2.76 -9.39 0.88
CA HIS A 147 -1.31 -9.57 0.90
C HIS A 147 -0.60 -8.21 0.85
N ILE A 148 0.55 -8.14 1.50
CA ILE A 148 1.53 -7.05 1.33
C ILE A 148 2.78 -7.67 0.74
N HIS A 149 3.17 -7.20 -0.44
CA HIS A 149 4.42 -7.58 -1.09
C HIS A 149 5.39 -6.41 -1.01
N TYR A 150 6.58 -6.66 -0.49
CA TYR A 150 7.60 -5.63 -0.32
C TYR A 150 8.81 -5.98 -1.20
N TYR A 151 9.14 -5.09 -2.13
CA TYR A 151 10.26 -5.23 -3.04
C TYR A 151 11.24 -4.07 -2.86
N ASN A 152 12.32 -4.06 -3.64
CA ASN A 152 13.23 -2.93 -3.65
C ASN A 152 12.50 -1.69 -4.19
N GLN A 153 12.30 -0.68 -3.34
CA GLN A 153 11.65 0.61 -3.61
C GLN A 153 10.14 0.59 -3.88
N ILE A 154 9.47 -0.57 -3.90
CA ILE A 154 8.02 -0.62 -4.12
C ILE A 154 7.34 -1.52 -3.10
N VAL A 155 6.21 -1.06 -2.59
CA VAL A 155 5.29 -1.85 -1.77
C VAL A 155 3.97 -2.03 -2.51
N VAL A 156 3.40 -3.23 -2.44
CA VAL A 156 2.17 -3.61 -3.10
C VAL A 156 1.17 -4.13 -2.07
N TYR A 157 0.01 -3.48 -1.99
CA TYR A 157 -1.14 -3.92 -1.20
C TYR A 157 -2.15 -4.59 -2.14
N GLU A 158 -2.18 -5.92 -2.14
CA GLU A 158 -3.17 -6.71 -2.87
C GLU A 158 -4.48 -6.71 -2.06
N LYS A 159 -5.55 -6.17 -2.63
CA LYS A 159 -6.86 -6.18 -2.00
C LYS A 159 -7.54 -7.54 -2.19
N GLY A 160 -8.33 -7.93 -1.21
CA GLY A 160 -9.10 -9.17 -1.28
C GLY A 160 -10.09 -9.29 -0.13
N VAL A 161 -11.01 -10.24 -0.26
CA VAL A 161 -11.84 -10.66 0.87
C VAL A 161 -10.93 -11.39 1.86
N THR A 162 -10.71 -10.78 3.01
CA THR A 162 -9.99 -11.41 4.11
C THR A 162 -10.96 -11.86 5.19
N TYR A 163 -10.68 -13.01 5.80
CA TYR A 163 -11.32 -13.34 7.07
C TYR A 163 -10.67 -12.46 8.14
N LYS A 164 -11.48 -11.73 8.92
CA LYS A 164 -11.00 -10.90 10.05
C LYS A 164 -10.09 -11.79 10.92
N PRO A 165 -8.78 -11.50 11.04
CA PRO A 165 -7.84 -12.44 11.63
C PRO A 165 -8.24 -12.78 13.06
N SER A 166 -8.18 -14.06 13.40
CA SER A 166 -8.28 -14.49 14.79
C SER A 166 -6.93 -14.22 15.44
N PRO A 167 -6.87 -13.66 16.66
CA PRO A 167 -5.59 -13.42 17.30
C PRO A 167 -4.90 -14.73 17.62
N TYR A 168 -3.93 -15.10 16.77
CA TYR A 168 -3.02 -16.20 17.03
C TYR A 168 -1.80 -15.62 17.70
N ARG A 169 -1.52 -15.98 18.96
CA ARG A 169 -0.29 -15.60 19.66
C ARG A 169 0.92 -15.94 18.78
N THR A 170 1.60 -14.96 18.21
CA THR A 170 2.96 -15.19 17.68
C THR A 170 3.92 -15.20 18.86
N ILE A 171 4.53 -16.35 19.11
CA ILE A 171 5.58 -16.51 20.13
C ILE A 171 6.88 -16.02 19.50
N GLY A 172 7.38 -14.83 19.87
CA GLY A 172 8.78 -14.47 19.62
C GLY A 172 9.06 -12.99 19.34
N LYS A 173 10.27 -12.54 19.69
CA LYS A 173 10.84 -11.21 19.40
C LYS A 173 11.24 -11.04 17.91
N GLN A 174 10.91 -12.00 17.06
CA GLN A 174 11.25 -12.05 15.64
C GLN A 174 10.07 -12.62 14.86
N ILE A 175 9.80 -12.03 13.70
CA ILE A 175 8.94 -12.60 12.68
C ILE A 175 9.62 -13.90 12.20
N PRO A 176 8.98 -15.07 12.27
CA PRO A 176 9.54 -16.28 11.70
C PRO A 176 9.53 -16.14 10.18
N TYR A 177 10.68 -15.77 9.62
CA TYR A 177 10.93 -15.94 8.19
C TYR A 177 10.87 -17.44 7.90
N LYS A 178 9.89 -17.86 7.11
CA LYS A 178 10.00 -19.12 6.38
C LYS A 178 10.96 -18.86 5.22
N GLU A 179 11.68 -19.88 4.78
CA GLU A 179 12.32 -19.81 3.47
C GLU A 179 11.25 -19.43 2.44
N SER A 180 11.60 -18.56 1.48
CA SER A 180 10.72 -18.30 0.35
C SER A 180 10.32 -19.66 -0.22
N GLY A 181 9.02 -19.93 -0.31
CA GLY A 181 8.56 -21.18 -0.90
C GLY A 181 9.22 -21.36 -2.26
N THR A 182 9.48 -22.60 -2.66
CA THR A 182 9.77 -22.88 -4.07
C THR A 182 8.49 -22.62 -4.85
N TYR A 183 8.43 -21.49 -5.52
CA TYR A 183 7.41 -21.21 -6.52
C TYR A 183 7.91 -21.78 -7.84
N ASP A 184 7.04 -22.49 -8.55
CA ASP A 184 7.32 -22.83 -9.93
C ASP A 184 7.57 -21.53 -10.70
N SER A 185 8.54 -21.55 -11.62
CA SER A 185 8.77 -20.44 -12.52
C SER A 185 7.43 -20.08 -13.18
N LEU A 186 7.04 -18.81 -13.09
CA LEU A 186 5.82 -18.33 -13.71
C LEU A 186 5.83 -18.73 -15.20
N ASP A 187 4.81 -19.47 -15.64
CA ASP A 187 4.66 -19.81 -17.05
C ASP A 187 4.23 -18.55 -17.80
N TRP A 188 5.22 -17.90 -18.42
CA TRP A 188 5.02 -16.67 -19.19
C TRP A 188 4.28 -16.91 -20.49
N THR A 189 4.09 -18.15 -20.94
CA THR A 189 3.54 -18.47 -22.27
C THR A 189 2.19 -17.78 -22.49
N ILE A 190 1.29 -17.82 -21.51
CA ILE A 190 -0.04 -17.19 -21.60
C ILE A 190 0.04 -15.66 -21.72
N ILE A 191 1.02 -15.04 -21.04
CA ILE A 191 1.22 -13.59 -21.09
C ILE A 191 1.84 -13.20 -22.43
N MET A 192 2.84 -13.96 -22.89
CA MET A 192 3.51 -13.73 -24.18
C MET A 192 2.54 -13.91 -25.35
N GLU A 193 1.71 -14.96 -25.34
CA GLU A 193 0.67 -15.18 -26.36
C GLU A 193 -0.34 -14.02 -26.41
N LYS A 194 -0.72 -13.47 -25.25
CA LYS A 194 -1.58 -12.29 -25.19
C LYS A 194 -0.90 -11.06 -25.75
N LEU A 195 0.36 -10.82 -25.39
CA LEU A 195 1.14 -9.68 -25.90
C LEU A 195 1.33 -9.79 -27.42
N ASP A 196 1.66 -10.97 -27.94
CA ASP A 196 1.79 -11.22 -29.39
C ASP A 196 0.46 -10.99 -30.12
N SER A 197 -0.67 -11.39 -29.51
CA SER A 197 -2.01 -11.14 -30.07
C SER A 197 -2.42 -9.67 -30.10
N ILE A 198 -1.85 -8.85 -29.19
CA ILE A 198 -2.15 -7.43 -29.06
C ILE A 198 -1.24 -6.58 -29.96
N PHE A 199 0.05 -6.92 -30.00
CA PHE A 199 1.08 -6.08 -30.65
C PHE A 199 1.51 -6.58 -32.04
N GLY A 200 1.04 -7.76 -32.47
CA GLY A 200 1.09 -8.17 -33.87
C GLY A 200 2.48 -8.44 -34.47
N GLU A 201 3.56 -8.31 -33.70
CA GLU A 201 4.91 -8.66 -34.11
C GLU A 201 5.69 -9.29 -32.95
N SER A 202 6.36 -10.39 -33.25
CA SER A 202 7.29 -11.10 -32.36
C SER A 202 8.31 -10.12 -31.79
N LEU A 203 8.19 -9.81 -30.50
CA LEU A 203 9.15 -8.98 -29.74
C LEU A 203 10.53 -9.64 -29.52
N LEU A 204 10.84 -10.70 -30.28
CA LEU A 204 12.12 -11.40 -30.27
C LEU A 204 12.69 -11.53 -31.70
N SER A 205 13.22 -10.41 -32.21
CA SER A 205 14.29 -10.39 -33.22
C SER A 205 15.44 -9.54 -32.71
#